data_AF-A0A4S4BV75-F1
#
_entry.id   AF-A0A4S4BV75-F1
#
_cell.length_a   1.000
_cell.length_b   1.000
_cell.length_c   1.000
_cell.angle_alpha   90.00
_cell.angle_beta   90.00
_cell.angle_gamma   90.00
#
_symmetry.space_group_name_H-M   'P 1'
#
loop_
_entity.id
_entity.type
_entity.pdbx_description
1 polymer ?
#
loop_
_entity_poly.entity_id
_entity_poly.type
_entity_poly.pdbx_seq_one_letter_code
_entity_poly.pdbx_strand_id
1 'polypeptide(L)' 'MNQSNVIHIMNCIDNHRIDMYELARKKGISDPDVIKFSQDLDKKIINLMYIKRNKMLEN' A
#
# COMPACT_ATOMS: atom_id res chain seq x y z
N MET A 1 -4.43 -18.51 0.52
CA MET A 1 -4.87 -17.21 1.08
C MET A 1 -6.29 -16.90 0.58
N ASN A 2 -7.29 -16.70 1.46
CA ASN A 2 -8.70 -16.51 1.07
C ASN A 2 -8.94 -15.13 0.39
N GLN A 3 -10.11 -14.92 -0.24
CA GLN A 3 -10.47 -13.62 -0.86
C GLN A 3 -10.50 -12.47 0.16
N SER A 4 -10.89 -12.75 1.41
CA SER A 4 -10.95 -11.77 2.51
C SER A 4 -9.61 -11.09 2.78
N ASN A 5 -8.50 -11.82 2.67
CA ASN A 5 -7.17 -11.27 2.91
C ASN A 5 -6.72 -10.30 1.82
N VAL A 6 -7.13 -10.51 0.57
CA VAL A 6 -6.81 -9.60 -0.54
C VAL A 6 -7.58 -8.28 -0.39
N ILE A 7 -8.86 -8.35 -0.06
CA ILE A 7 -9.70 -7.17 0.21
C ILE A 7 -9.16 -6.37 1.40
N HIS A 8 -8.74 -7.06 2.46
CA HIS A 8 -8.12 -6.40 3.61
C HIS A 8 -6.85 -5.63 3.22
N ILE A 9 -5.96 -6.23 2.43
CA ILE A 9 -4.74 -5.56 1.96
C ILE A 9 -5.08 -4.34 1.09
N MET A 10 -6.07 -4.44 0.20
CA MET A 10 -6.53 -3.31 -0.61
C MET A 10 -7.03 -2.14 0.26
N ASN A 11 -7.91 -2.43 1.23
CA ASN A 11 -8.42 -1.40 2.14
C ASN A 11 -7.29 -0.74 2.96
N CYS A 12 -6.29 -1.52 3.39
CA CYS A 12 -5.12 -0.97 4.08
C CYS A 12 -4.27 -0.05 3.18
N ILE A 13 -4.19 -0.32 1.87
CA ILE A 13 -3.48 0.54 0.91
C ILE A 13 -4.24 1.85 0.71
N ASP A 14 -5.57 1.79 0.57
CA ASP A 14 -6.39 2.99 0.38
C ASP A 14 -6.34 3.92 1.60
N ASN A 15 -6.43 3.37 2.81
CA ASN A 15 -6.25 4.14 4.03
C ASN A 15 -4.85 4.74 4.13
N HIS A 16 -3.79 3.96 3.83
CA HIS A 16 -2.42 4.52 3.80
C HIS A 16 -2.28 5.65 2.78
N ARG A 17 -2.92 5.57 1.60
CA ARG A 17 -2.88 6.67 0.63
C ARG A 17 -3.44 7.96 1.23
N ILE A 18 -4.57 7.87 1.91
CA ILE A 18 -5.20 9.02 2.58
C ILE A 18 -4.27 9.60 3.64
N ASP A 19 -3.70 8.75 4.51
CA ASP A 19 -2.77 9.18 5.55
C ASP A 19 -1.52 9.86 4.98
N MET A 20 -0.98 9.32 3.87
CA MET A 20 0.15 9.92 3.16
C MET A 20 -0.20 11.30 2.60
N TYR A 21 -1.38 11.46 1.98
CA TYR A 21 -1.83 12.76 1.48
C TYR A 21 -1.96 13.79 2.60
N GLU A 22 -2.54 13.41 3.74
CA GLU A 22 -2.66 14.27 4.91
C GLU A 22 -1.31 14.66 5.50
N LEU A 23 -0.36 13.70 5.57
CA LEU A 23 0.99 13.96 6.05
C LEU A 23 1.77 14.87 5.10
N ALA A 24 1.71 14.60 3.80
CA ALA A 24 2.36 15.40 2.76
C ALA A 24 1.78 16.83 2.70
N ARG A 25 0.47 16.99 2.92
CA ARG A 25 -0.16 18.30 3.01
C ARG A 25 0.37 19.13 4.18
N LYS A 26 0.72 18.48 5.30
CA LYS A 26 1.20 19.15 6.52
C LYS A 26 2.70 19.42 6.50
N LYS A 27 3.50 18.49 5.98
CA LYS A 27 4.97 18.52 6.09
C LYS A 27 5.70 18.78 4.75
N GLY A 28 5.00 18.64 3.63
CA GLY A 28 5.58 18.68 2.30
C GLY A 28 6.06 17.31 1.82
N ILE A 29 6.11 17.13 0.51
CA ILE A 29 6.45 15.84 -0.13
C ILE A 29 7.90 15.41 0.08
N SER A 30 8.79 16.35 0.38
CA SER A 30 10.22 16.09 0.61
C SER A 30 10.54 15.83 2.08
N ASP A 31 9.54 15.88 2.96
CA ASP A 31 9.74 15.57 4.37
C ASP A 31 10.18 14.11 4.56
N PRO A 32 11.19 13.83 5.39
CA PRO A 32 11.69 12.46 5.60
C PRO A 32 10.62 11.47 6.06
N ASP A 33 9.65 11.90 6.87
CA ASP A 33 8.57 11.02 7.32
C ASP A 33 7.61 10.70 6.17
N VAL A 34 7.34 11.66 5.29
CA VAL A 34 6.52 11.45 4.08
C VAL A 34 7.21 10.48 3.12
N ILE A 35 8.51 10.63 2.92
CA ILE A 35 9.31 9.73 2.07
C ILE A 35 9.28 8.31 2.63
N LYS A 36 9.54 8.15 3.95
CA LYS A 36 9.50 6.84 4.61
C LYS A 36 8.12 6.19 4.48
N PHE A 37 7.06 6.98 4.69
CA PHE A 37 5.69 6.51 4.56
C PHE A 37 5.38 6.05 3.13
N SER A 38 5.83 6.81 2.11
CA SER A 38 5.70 6.43 0.69
C SER A 38 6.37 5.08 0.40
N GLN A 39 7.59 4.88 0.90
CA GLN A 39 8.33 3.63 0.69
C GLN A 39 7.62 2.42 1.31
N ASP A 40 6.99 2.58 2.46
CA ASP A 40 6.24 1.51 3.11
C ASP A 40 4.94 1.19 2.37
N LEU A 41 4.30 2.19 1.78
CA LEU A 41 3.16 1.99 0.88
C LEU A 41 3.56 1.21 -0.39
N ASP A 42 4.68 1.56 -1.00
CA ASP A 42 5.19 0.87 -2.20
C ASP A 42 5.44 -0.62 -1.93
N LYS A 43 6.04 -0.96 -0.78
CA LYS A 43 6.22 -2.37 -0.37
C LYS A 43 4.90 -3.12 -0.25
N LYS A 44 3.86 -2.49 0.33
CA LYS A 44 2.52 -3.11 0.46
C LYS A 44 1.88 -3.35 -0.91
N ILE A 45 2.03 -2.41 -1.84
CA ILE A 45 1.52 -2.54 -3.21
C ILE A 45 2.24 -3.68 -3.95
N ILE A 46 3.57 -3.74 -3.88
CA ILE A 46 4.36 -4.81 -4.50
C ILE A 46 3.94 -6.18 -3.96
N ASN A 47 3.78 -6.32 -2.64
CA ASN A 47 3.32 -7.56 -2.03
C ASN A 47 1.92 -7.97 -2.53
N LEU A 48 0.99 -7.03 -2.63
CA LEU A 48 -0.33 -7.29 -3.20
C LEU A 48 -0.25 -7.77 -4.66
N MET A 49 0.59 -7.13 -5.48
CA MET A 49 0.80 -7.52 -6.87
C MET A 49 1.37 -8.94 -6.99
N TYR A 50 2.33 -9.29 -6.12
CA TYR A 50 2.91 -10.63 -6.09
C TYR A 50 1.87 -11.70 -5.71
N ILE A 51 1.08 -11.44 -4.65
CA ILE A 51 -0.01 -12.34 -4.22
C ILE A 51 -1.04 -12.51 -5.34
N LYS A 52 -1.44 -11.42 -6.00
CA LYS A 52 -2.41 -11.45 -7.10
C LYS A 52 -1.88 -12.23 -8.30
N ARG A 53 -0.60 -12.05 -8.65
CA ARG A 53 0.06 -12.76 -9.76
C ARG A 53 0.16 -14.26 -9.48
N ASN A 54 0.59 -14.68 -8.29
CA ASN A 54 0.70 -16.09 -7.97
C ASN A 54 -0.66 -16.80 -7.97
N LYS A 55 -1.73 -16.12 -7.51
CA LYS A 55 -3.10 -16.63 -7.65
C LYS A 55 -3.58 -16.80 -9.09
N MET A 56 -3.06 -16.02 -10.04
CA MET A 56 -3.41 -16.16 -11.46
C MET A 56 -2.68 -17.32 -12.13
N LEU A 57 -1.56 -17.78 -11.58
CA LEU A 57 -0.77 -18.90 -12.11
C LEU A 57 -1.21 -20.27 -11.55
N GLU A 58 -2.00 -20.27 -10.47
CA GLU A 58 -2.54 -21.48 -9.84
C GLU A 58 -3.92 -21.92 -10.39
N ASN A 59 -4.46 -21.22 -11.41
CA ASN A 59 -5.74 -21.53 -12.08
C ASN A 59 -5.55 -21.99 -13.52
#